data_AF-A0A8T7H3S6-F1
#
_entry.id   AF-A0A8T7H3S6-F1
#
_cell.length_a   1.000
_cell.length_b   1.000
_cell.length_c   1.000
_cell.angle_alpha   90.00
_cell.angle_beta   90.00
_cell.angle_gamma   90.00
#
_symmetry.space_group_name_H-M   'P 1'
#
loop_
_entity.id
_entity.type
_entity.pdbx_description
1 polymer ?
#
loop_
_entity_poly.entity_id
_entity_poly.type
_entity_poly.pdbx_seq_one_letter_code
_entity_poly.pdbx_strand_id
1 'polypeptide(L)'
;MILPACTRIRRLIRRLVERDPIRYRSLREDLVAANMGVTLERYLLRTFLVSGLFGLFWAVLALLTLRFAVLPQVSIRIYNVFAIRLPAFMLVDPMVGVLQVVASAVVFIITAYAGSVFFLRYPSLVKKNRETRINLLLHHAVAYMYAMRQGGAEMMAVFRAISGNSGVYGEAAHEFRRVVRDTDYFGYDQITALRHLQETTPSEKLREFTQDLVSVVESGGDVTGFLE
;
A
#
# COMPACT_ATOMS: atom_id res chain seq x y z
N MET A 1 -21.80 21.05 21.42
CA MET A 1 -21.24 19.70 21.67
C MET A 1 -20.21 19.39 20.58
N ILE A 2 -18.94 19.71 20.84
CA ILE A 2 -17.85 19.63 19.85
C ILE A 2 -17.33 18.19 19.86
N LEU A 3 -17.81 17.36 18.92
CA LEU A 3 -17.26 16.03 18.71
C LEU A 3 -15.78 16.14 18.28
N PRO A 4 -14.86 15.33 18.84
CA PRO A 4 -13.44 15.42 18.54
C PRO A 4 -13.21 15.21 17.03
N ALA A 5 -12.32 16.02 16.43
CA ALA A 5 -12.09 16.08 14.98
C ALA A 5 -11.90 14.69 14.32
N CYS A 6 -11.32 13.74 15.04
CA CYS A 6 -11.19 12.33 14.63
C CYS A 6 -12.53 11.66 14.28
N THR A 7 -13.60 11.91 15.03
CA THR A 7 -14.91 11.27 14.78
C THR A 7 -15.59 11.82 13.53
N ARG A 8 -15.38 13.09 13.21
CA ARG A 8 -15.95 13.74 12.02
C ARG A 8 -15.23 13.25 10.74
N ILE A 9 -13.91 13.12 10.79
CA ILE A 9 -13.10 12.53 9.70
C ILE A 9 -13.50 11.07 9.47
N ARG A 10 -13.66 10.28 10.54
CA ARG A 10 -14.08 8.88 10.43
C ARG A 10 -15.47 8.72 9.79
N ARG A 11 -16.43 9.60 10.12
CA ARG A 11 -17.75 9.61 9.46
C ARG A 11 -17.68 9.98 7.98
N LEU A 12 -16.80 10.91 7.60
CA LEU A 12 -16.59 11.28 6.20
C LEU A 12 -15.95 10.14 5.39
N ILE A 13 -14.93 9.49 5.95
CA ILE A 13 -14.31 8.30 5.34
C ILE A 13 -15.35 7.20 5.17
N ARG A 14 -16.17 6.94 6.20
CA ARG A 14 -17.25 5.94 6.11
C ARG A 14 -18.24 6.26 4.99
N ARG A 15 -18.68 7.51 4.84
CA ARG A 15 -19.56 7.93 3.73
C ARG A 15 -18.89 7.80 2.36
N LEU A 16 -17.59 8.06 2.27
CA LEU A 16 -16.80 7.86 1.05
C LEU A 16 -16.71 6.37 0.68
N VAL A 17 -16.53 5.50 1.67
CA VAL A 17 -16.51 4.04 1.48
C VAL A 17 -17.88 3.51 1.07
N GLU A 18 -18.95 4.02 1.68
CA GLU A 18 -20.34 3.66 1.36
C GLU A 18 -20.77 4.12 -0.05
N ARG A 19 -20.12 5.15 -0.63
CA ARG A 19 -20.40 5.60 -2.00
C ARG A 19 -19.91 4.63 -3.08
N ASP A 20 -18.74 4.03 -2.90
CA ASP A 20 -18.11 3.14 -3.89
C ASP A 20 -17.64 1.81 -3.26
N PRO A 21 -18.56 0.94 -2.82
CA PRO A 21 -18.22 -0.24 -2.03
C PRO A 21 -17.26 -1.20 -2.76
N ILE A 22 -17.34 -1.31 -4.09
CA ILE A 22 -16.50 -2.20 -4.89
C ILE A 22 -15.03 -1.79 -4.82
N ARG A 23 -14.73 -0.49 -4.98
CA ARG A 23 -13.35 0.04 -5.03
C ARG A 23 -12.63 -0.11 -3.69
N TYR A 24 -13.35 0.07 -2.58
CA TYR A 24 -12.76 -0.06 -1.25
C TYR A 24 -12.65 -1.51 -0.80
N ARG A 25 -13.50 -2.41 -1.32
CA ARG A 25 -13.36 -3.84 -1.14
C ARG A 25 -12.07 -4.35 -1.80
N SER A 26 -11.84 -4.01 -3.06
CA SER A 26 -10.60 -4.42 -3.76
C SER A 26 -9.35 -3.82 -3.10
N LEU A 27 -9.41 -2.57 -2.60
CA LEU A 27 -8.31 -2.00 -1.82
C LEU A 27 -8.05 -2.77 -0.52
N ARG A 28 -9.09 -3.22 0.18
CA ARG A 28 -8.94 -4.05 1.38
C ARG A 28 -8.30 -5.39 1.04
N GLU A 29 -8.75 -6.03 -0.02
CA GLU A 29 -8.17 -7.29 -0.51
C GLU A 29 -6.70 -7.10 -0.86
N ASP A 30 -6.35 -6.01 -1.58
CA ASP A 30 -4.96 -5.69 -1.90
C ASP A 30 -4.09 -5.45 -0.67
N LEU A 31 -4.62 -4.78 0.38
CA LEU A 31 -3.90 -4.56 1.64
C LEU A 31 -3.62 -5.88 2.40
N VAL A 32 -4.59 -6.79 2.41
CA VAL A 32 -4.48 -8.11 3.05
C VAL A 32 -3.47 -8.97 2.27
N ALA A 33 -3.61 -9.00 0.94
CA ALA A 33 -2.76 -9.75 0.03
C ALA A 33 -1.32 -9.20 -0.02
N ALA A 34 -1.13 -7.89 0.19
CA ALA A 34 0.18 -7.25 0.32
C ALA A 34 0.80 -7.39 1.74
N ASN A 35 0.11 -8.02 2.69
CA ASN A 35 0.55 -8.21 4.07
C ASN A 35 0.96 -6.89 4.79
N MET A 36 0.24 -5.80 4.54
CA MET A 36 0.64 -4.47 5.05
C MET A 36 0.33 -4.25 6.54
N GLY A 37 -0.37 -5.18 7.21
CA GLY A 37 -0.63 -5.10 8.66
C GLY A 37 -1.48 -3.91 9.11
N VAL A 38 -2.18 -3.24 8.19
CA VAL A 38 -2.96 -2.03 8.47
C VAL A 38 -4.42 -2.23 8.07
N THR A 39 -5.33 -1.71 8.91
CA THR A 39 -6.77 -1.67 8.60
C THR A 39 -7.05 -0.68 7.48
N LEU A 40 -8.07 -0.96 6.65
CA LEU A 40 -8.52 -0.08 5.56
C LEU A 40 -8.75 1.37 6.05
N GLU A 41 -9.45 1.55 7.18
CA GLU A 41 -9.75 2.88 7.74
C GLU A 41 -8.47 3.67 8.05
N ARG A 42 -7.50 3.04 8.71
CA ARG A 42 -6.21 3.66 9.06
C ARG A 42 -5.38 3.99 7.82
N TYR A 43 -5.44 3.13 6.80
CA TYR A 43 -4.74 3.36 5.54
C TYR A 43 -5.32 4.55 4.77
N LEU A 44 -6.65 4.63 4.66
CA LEU A 44 -7.33 5.75 4.00
C LEU A 44 -7.06 7.07 4.74
N LEU A 45 -7.14 7.07 6.06
CA LEU A 45 -6.84 8.25 6.87
C LEU A 45 -5.40 8.73 6.62
N ARG A 46 -4.42 7.82 6.64
CA ARG A 46 -3.03 8.16 6.36
C ARG A 46 -2.85 8.69 4.94
N THR A 47 -3.51 8.06 3.97
CA THR A 47 -3.49 8.48 2.56
C THR A 47 -3.98 9.92 2.40
N PHE A 48 -5.15 10.26 2.94
CA PHE A 48 -5.71 11.62 2.84
C PHE A 48 -4.89 12.66 3.62
N LEU A 49 -4.35 12.30 4.79
CA LEU A 49 -3.48 13.22 5.53
C LEU A 49 -2.17 13.49 4.79
N VAL A 50 -1.51 12.44 4.30
CA VAL A 50 -0.23 12.58 3.58
C VAL A 50 -0.44 13.30 2.25
N SER A 51 -1.51 13.01 1.51
CA SER A 51 -1.80 13.71 0.26
C SER A 51 -2.16 15.18 0.49
N GLY A 52 -2.89 15.51 1.58
CA GLY A 52 -3.17 16.89 1.98
C GLY A 52 -1.90 17.66 2.36
N LEU A 53 -1.01 17.05 3.14
CA LEU A 53 0.29 17.67 3.49
C LEU A 53 1.19 17.85 2.26
N PHE A 54 1.21 16.87 1.36
CA PHE A 54 1.95 16.95 0.10
C PHE A 54 1.40 18.09 -0.77
N GLY A 55 0.07 18.20 -0.90
CA GLY A 55 -0.56 19.29 -1.62
C GLY A 55 -0.23 20.66 -1.01
N LEU A 56 -0.25 20.77 0.32
CA LEU A 56 0.08 22.00 1.03
C LEU A 56 1.53 22.41 0.77
N PHE A 57 2.46 21.45 0.82
CA PHE A 57 3.86 21.68 0.52
C PHE A 57 4.05 22.25 -0.90
N TRP A 58 3.42 21.64 -1.91
CA TRP A 58 3.50 22.14 -3.28
C TRP A 58 2.79 23.48 -3.50
N ALA A 59 1.70 23.73 -2.79
CA ALA A 59 0.99 25.01 -2.86
C ALA A 59 1.84 26.15 -2.28
N VAL A 60 2.49 25.92 -1.14
CA VAL A 60 3.43 26.87 -0.52
C VAL A 60 4.64 27.09 -1.43
N LEU A 61 5.20 26.01 -1.99
CA LEU A 61 6.31 26.10 -2.93
C LEU A 61 5.91 26.92 -4.17
N ALA A 62 4.75 26.65 -4.76
CA ALA A 62 4.22 27.40 -5.90
C ALA A 62 3.97 28.88 -5.56
N LEU A 63 3.46 29.18 -4.37
CA LEU A 63 3.27 30.55 -3.92
C LEU A 63 4.61 31.27 -3.77
N LEU A 64 5.61 30.63 -3.17
CA LEU A 64 6.96 31.19 -3.03
C LEU A 64 7.60 31.42 -4.40
N THR A 65 7.56 30.44 -5.31
CA THR A 65 8.15 30.60 -6.64
C THR A 65 7.47 31.72 -7.44
N LEU A 66 6.14 31.83 -7.39
CA LEU A 66 5.41 32.91 -8.05
C LEU A 66 5.74 34.29 -7.44
N ARG A 67 5.91 34.37 -6.12
CA ARG A 67 6.30 35.61 -5.42
C ARG A 67 7.72 36.04 -5.80
N PHE A 68 8.68 35.11 -5.85
CA PHE A 68 10.05 35.38 -6.30
C PHE A 68 10.16 35.66 -7.80
N ALA A 69 9.33 35.03 -8.64
CA ALA A 69 9.34 35.23 -10.09
C ALA A 69 8.78 36.59 -10.54
N VAL A 70 7.94 37.23 -9.72
CA VAL A 70 7.48 38.62 -9.93
C VAL A 70 8.47 39.64 -9.34
N LEU A 71 9.45 39.20 -8.54
CA LEU A 71 10.49 40.04 -7.94
C LEU A 71 11.74 40.37 -8.81
N PRO A 72 11.88 40.07 -10.12
CA PRO A 72 13.00 40.56 -10.90
C PRO A 72 12.65 41.90 -11.55
N GLN A 73 12.28 42.90 -10.76
CA GLN A 73 12.69 44.27 -11.06
C GLN A 73 13.87 44.59 -10.15
N VAL A 74 14.98 43.88 -10.38
CA VAL A 74 16.30 44.44 -10.08
C VAL A 74 16.43 45.63 -11.02
N SER A 75 15.91 46.77 -10.60
CA SER A 75 16.28 48.05 -11.18
C SER A 75 17.73 48.27 -10.73
N ILE A 76 18.69 47.76 -11.49
CA ILE A 76 20.09 48.16 -11.35
C ILE A 76 20.12 49.63 -11.78
N ARG A 77 19.80 50.54 -10.85
CA ARG A 77 20.05 51.97 -11.03
C ARG A 77 21.50 52.25 -10.68
N ILE A 78 22.40 51.87 -11.57
CA ILE A 78 23.70 52.55 -11.67
C ILE A 78 23.34 53.88 -12.39
N TYR A 79 23.30 55.06 -11.76
CA TYR A 79 24.09 55.63 -10.67
C TYR A 79 23.15 56.32 -9.66
N ASN A 80 23.45 56.23 -8.35
CA ASN A 80 22.82 57.10 -7.35
C ASN A 80 23.89 57.81 -6.51
N VAL A 81 24.17 59.07 -6.84
CA VAL A 81 24.98 59.99 -6.01
C VAL A 81 24.08 61.00 -5.28
N PHE A 82 22.77 61.05 -5.57
CA PHE A 82 21.81 61.99 -4.99
C PHE A 82 20.39 61.36 -4.89
N ALA A 83 19.78 61.41 -3.70
CA ALA A 83 18.39 61.01 -3.40
C ALA A 83 18.11 59.49 -3.40
N ILE A 84 18.26 58.94 -2.19
CA ILE A 84 17.82 57.60 -1.79
C ILE A 84 16.29 57.55 -1.89
N ARG A 85 15.78 56.91 -2.95
CA ARG A 85 14.43 56.35 -2.91
C ARG A 85 14.58 55.00 -2.23
N LEU A 86 14.05 54.90 -1.00
CA LEU A 86 13.85 53.63 -0.33
C LEU A 86 13.18 52.67 -1.32
N PRO A 87 13.49 51.36 -1.28
CA PRO A 87 12.70 50.40 -2.04
C PRO A 87 11.26 50.63 -1.62
N ALA A 88 10.44 51.18 -2.51
CA ALA A 88 9.02 51.10 -2.32
C ALA A 88 8.78 49.60 -2.25
N PHE A 89 8.35 49.10 -1.09
CA PHE A 89 7.58 47.87 -1.06
C PHE A 89 6.39 48.18 -1.96
N MET A 90 6.55 48.00 -3.28
CA MET A 90 5.42 47.88 -4.17
C MET A 90 4.75 46.63 -3.64
N LEU A 91 3.75 46.88 -2.79
CA LEU A 91 2.65 45.96 -2.57
C LEU A 91 2.33 45.47 -3.96
N VAL A 92 2.72 44.22 -4.24
CA VAL A 92 2.29 43.50 -5.43
C VAL A 92 0.83 43.88 -5.62
N ASP A 93 0.49 44.43 -6.79
CA ASP A 93 -0.86 44.90 -7.08
C ASP A 93 -1.84 43.89 -6.47
N PRO A 94 -2.76 44.30 -5.57
CA PRO A 94 -3.65 43.38 -4.86
C PRO A 94 -4.27 42.34 -5.80
N MET A 95 -4.52 42.70 -7.06
CA MET A 95 -5.01 41.80 -8.10
C MET A 95 -4.02 40.68 -8.46
N VAL A 96 -2.72 40.97 -8.57
CA VAL A 96 -1.65 39.97 -8.80
C VAL A 96 -1.47 39.09 -7.57
N GLY A 97 -1.59 39.66 -6.36
CA GLY A 97 -1.54 38.89 -5.11
C GLY A 97 -2.68 37.87 -5.00
N VAL A 98 -3.91 38.28 -5.34
CA VAL A 98 -5.08 37.39 -5.41
C VAL A 98 -4.87 36.30 -6.45
N LEU A 99 -4.38 36.65 -7.64
CA LEU A 99 -4.11 35.67 -8.71
C LEU A 99 -3.10 34.60 -8.27
N GLN A 100 -2.03 34.98 -7.55
CA GLN A 100 -1.04 34.04 -7.03
C GLN A 100 -1.62 33.08 -5.98
N VAL A 101 -2.49 33.58 -5.09
CA VAL A 101 -3.17 32.73 -4.10
C VAL A 101 -4.10 31.74 -4.80
N VAL A 102 -4.89 32.20 -5.78
CA VAL A 102 -5.76 31.34 -6.58
C VAL A 102 -4.95 30.28 -7.33
N ALA A 103 -3.86 30.66 -7.97
CA ALA A 103 -2.96 29.72 -8.65
C ALA A 103 -2.39 28.67 -7.69
N SER A 104 -1.94 29.08 -6.49
CA SER A 104 -1.44 28.15 -5.47
C SER A 104 -2.52 27.19 -4.95
N ALA A 105 -3.77 27.66 -4.84
CA ALA A 105 -4.92 26.83 -4.46
C ALA A 105 -5.27 25.80 -5.55
N VAL A 106 -5.13 26.16 -6.83
CA VAL A 106 -5.28 25.21 -7.94
C VAL A 106 -4.19 24.15 -7.89
N VAL A 107 -2.93 24.56 -7.67
CA VAL A 107 -1.80 23.63 -7.51
C VAL A 107 -2.04 22.69 -6.32
N PHE A 108 -2.55 23.19 -5.19
CA PHE A 108 -2.94 22.38 -4.04
C PHE A 108 -3.92 21.27 -4.43
N ILE A 109 -5.01 21.62 -5.12
CA ILE A 109 -6.05 20.66 -5.51
C ILE A 109 -5.48 19.58 -6.43
N ILE A 110 -4.73 19.98 -7.46
CA ILE A 110 -4.16 19.05 -8.44
C ILE A 110 -3.17 18.08 -7.76
N THR A 111 -2.25 18.59 -6.95
CA THR A 111 -1.21 17.79 -6.31
C THR A 111 -1.76 16.91 -5.18
N ALA A 112 -2.72 17.40 -4.39
CA ALA A 112 -3.41 16.59 -3.38
C ALA A 112 -4.24 15.47 -4.02
N TYR A 113 -4.91 15.74 -5.14
CA TYR A 113 -5.64 14.72 -5.89
C TYR A 113 -4.68 13.67 -6.48
N ALA A 114 -3.63 14.12 -7.16
CA ALA A 114 -2.61 13.23 -7.74
C ALA A 114 -1.94 12.35 -6.67
N GLY A 115 -1.56 12.94 -5.53
CA GLY A 115 -1.01 12.20 -4.39
C GLY A 115 -1.99 11.16 -3.86
N SER A 116 -3.27 11.52 -3.69
CA SER A 116 -4.30 10.59 -3.22
C SER A 116 -4.46 9.40 -4.18
N VAL A 117 -4.50 9.64 -5.48
CA VAL A 117 -4.58 8.56 -6.49
C VAL A 117 -3.35 7.66 -6.45
N PHE A 118 -2.15 8.24 -6.31
CA PHE A 118 -0.90 7.49 -6.21
C PHE A 118 -0.89 6.57 -4.98
N PHE A 119 -1.18 7.10 -3.79
CA PHE A 119 -1.21 6.31 -2.56
C PHE A 119 -2.31 5.25 -2.55
N LEU A 120 -3.45 5.47 -3.21
CA LEU A 120 -4.47 4.42 -3.35
C LEU A 120 -4.03 3.27 -4.26
N ARG A 121 -3.14 3.51 -5.23
CA ARG A 121 -2.61 2.45 -6.12
C ARG A 121 -1.41 1.71 -5.55
N TYR A 122 -0.74 2.29 -4.56
CA TYR A 122 0.46 1.72 -3.95
C TYR A 122 0.30 0.27 -3.44
N PRO A 123 -0.79 -0.12 -2.75
CA PRO A 123 -0.95 -1.50 -2.26
C PRO A 123 -1.00 -2.54 -3.38
N SER A 124 -1.61 -2.20 -4.52
CA SER A 124 -1.69 -3.07 -5.69
C SER A 124 -0.29 -3.37 -6.27
N LEU A 125 0.61 -2.38 -6.27
CA LEU A 125 2.00 -2.56 -6.68
C LEU A 125 2.76 -3.48 -5.73
N VAL A 126 2.58 -3.28 -4.41
CA VAL A 126 3.20 -4.13 -3.38
C VAL A 126 2.69 -5.57 -3.50
N LYS A 127 1.38 -5.76 -3.69
CA LYS A 127 0.75 -7.06 -3.93
C LYS A 127 1.39 -7.77 -5.13
N LYS A 128 1.51 -7.10 -6.28
CA LYS A 128 2.10 -7.68 -7.50
C LYS A 128 3.57 -8.06 -7.34
N ASN A 129 4.35 -7.23 -6.65
CA ASN A 129 5.74 -7.56 -6.30
C ASN A 129 5.83 -8.80 -5.40
N ARG A 130 4.92 -8.91 -4.43
CA ARG A 130 4.84 -10.04 -3.50
C ARG A 130 4.42 -11.33 -4.21
N GLU A 131 3.39 -11.27 -5.05
CA GLU A 131 2.97 -12.36 -5.94
C GLU A 131 4.15 -12.89 -6.76
N THR A 132 4.90 -11.99 -7.41
CA THR A 132 6.07 -12.37 -8.23
C THR A 132 7.11 -13.12 -7.39
N ARG A 133 7.40 -12.63 -6.17
CA ARG A 133 8.36 -13.27 -5.26
C ARG A 133 7.90 -14.65 -4.77
N ILE A 134 6.59 -14.85 -4.56
CA ILE A 134 6.03 -16.17 -4.22
C ILE A 134 6.19 -17.11 -5.41
N ASN A 135 5.77 -16.69 -6.60
CA ASN A 135 5.78 -17.51 -7.81
C ASN A 135 7.18 -18.01 -8.18
N LEU A 136 8.22 -17.19 -7.95
CA LEU A 136 9.61 -17.55 -8.26
C LEU A 136 10.14 -18.69 -7.38
N LEU A 137 9.70 -18.79 -6.12
CA LEU A 137 10.20 -19.76 -5.15
C LEU A 137 9.23 -20.91 -4.90
N LEU A 138 8.01 -20.84 -5.44
CA LEU A 138 6.98 -21.85 -5.26
C LEU A 138 7.44 -23.23 -5.73
N HIS A 139 8.05 -23.32 -6.91
CA HIS A 139 8.52 -24.61 -7.43
C HIS A 139 9.57 -25.27 -6.52
N HIS A 140 10.52 -24.48 -5.98
CA HIS A 140 11.49 -24.98 -5.01
C HIS A 140 10.85 -25.44 -3.70
N ALA A 141 9.81 -24.74 -3.24
CA ALA A 141 9.06 -25.15 -2.07
C ALA A 141 8.35 -26.49 -2.31
N VAL A 142 7.67 -26.66 -3.46
CA VAL A 142 6.98 -27.91 -3.84
C VAL A 142 7.97 -29.07 -3.97
N ALA A 143 9.12 -28.87 -4.62
CA ALA A 143 10.15 -29.91 -4.72
C ALA A 143 10.67 -30.36 -3.33
N TYR A 144 10.79 -29.42 -2.38
CA TYR A 144 11.13 -29.76 -1.00
C TYR A 144 10.00 -30.49 -0.28
N MET A 145 8.73 -30.12 -0.55
CA MET A 145 7.58 -30.85 -0.03
C MET A 145 7.57 -32.29 -0.50
N TYR A 146 7.78 -32.52 -1.78
CA TYR A 146 7.90 -33.84 -2.38
C TYR A 146 8.99 -34.66 -1.69
N ALA A 147 10.21 -34.11 -1.61
CA ALA A 147 11.35 -34.81 -1.01
C ALA A 147 11.09 -35.21 0.46
N MET A 148 10.47 -34.32 1.25
CA MET A 148 10.13 -34.61 2.64
C MET A 148 8.99 -35.63 2.77
N ARG A 149 7.97 -35.55 1.91
CA ARG A 149 6.85 -36.50 1.88
C ARG A 149 7.29 -37.89 1.45
N GLN A 150 8.18 -37.98 0.45
CA GLN A 150 8.83 -39.21 0.03
C GLN A 150 9.66 -39.83 1.17
N GLY A 151 10.28 -38.98 2.01
CA GLY A 151 10.95 -39.39 3.25
C GLY A 151 10.02 -39.80 4.39
N GLY A 152 8.70 -39.81 4.18
CA GLY A 152 7.70 -40.21 5.17
C GLY A 152 7.28 -39.12 6.15
N ALA A 153 7.73 -37.87 5.98
CA ALA A 153 7.36 -36.79 6.89
C ALA A 153 5.88 -36.43 6.77
N GLU A 154 5.22 -36.11 7.89
CA GLU A 154 3.84 -35.61 7.87
C GLU A 154 3.75 -34.21 7.24
N MET A 155 2.63 -33.90 6.58
CA MET A 155 2.47 -32.64 5.84
C MET A 155 2.68 -31.39 6.70
N MET A 156 2.16 -31.39 7.94
CA MET A 156 2.38 -30.27 8.85
C MET A 156 3.86 -30.10 9.23
N ALA A 157 4.64 -31.18 9.33
CA ALA A 157 6.08 -31.10 9.54
C ALA A 157 6.79 -30.46 8.34
N VAL A 158 6.34 -30.78 7.12
CA VAL A 158 6.84 -30.15 5.88
C VAL A 158 6.55 -28.64 5.87
N PHE A 159 5.32 -28.23 6.18
CA PHE A 159 4.98 -26.79 6.24
C PHE A 159 5.80 -26.06 7.30
N ARG A 160 6.03 -26.66 8.48
CA ARG A 160 6.91 -26.10 9.51
C ARG A 160 8.33 -25.92 9.01
N ALA A 161 8.90 -26.92 8.36
CA ALA A 161 10.25 -26.86 7.80
C ALA A 161 10.42 -25.75 6.75
N ILE A 162 9.45 -25.61 5.82
CA ILE A 162 9.46 -24.54 4.82
C ILE A 162 9.30 -23.17 5.49
N SER A 163 8.37 -23.05 6.44
CA SER A 163 8.09 -21.79 7.14
C SER A 163 9.28 -21.27 7.96
N GLY A 164 10.10 -22.20 8.48
CA GLY A 164 11.31 -21.92 9.24
C GLY A 164 12.48 -21.45 8.40
N ASN A 165 12.46 -21.70 7.08
CA ASN A 165 13.59 -21.44 6.19
C ASN A 165 13.29 -20.34 5.16
N SER A 166 12.90 -19.15 5.65
CA SER A 166 12.60 -17.99 4.78
C SER A 166 13.81 -17.44 4.03
N GLY A 167 15.04 -17.80 4.42
CA GLY A 167 16.25 -17.47 3.66
C GLY A 167 16.32 -18.18 2.30
N VAL A 168 15.74 -19.38 2.21
CA VAL A 168 15.74 -20.21 0.99
C VAL A 168 14.46 -20.03 0.19
N TYR A 169 13.29 -20.11 0.85
CA TYR A 169 11.99 -20.07 0.16
C TYR A 169 11.31 -18.70 0.17
N GLY A 170 11.96 -17.68 0.74
CA GLY A 170 11.54 -16.28 0.67
C GLY A 170 10.07 -16.05 1.05
N GLU A 171 9.30 -15.48 0.13
CA GLU A 171 7.90 -15.15 0.39
C GLU A 171 6.98 -16.38 0.43
N ALA A 172 7.34 -17.48 -0.24
CA ALA A 172 6.61 -18.74 -0.12
C ALA A 172 6.69 -19.31 1.31
N ALA A 173 7.85 -19.19 1.98
CA ALA A 173 7.96 -19.54 3.40
C ALA A 173 7.00 -18.73 4.29
N HIS A 174 6.80 -17.45 3.99
CA HIS A 174 5.88 -16.59 4.74
C HIS A 174 4.41 -16.99 4.54
N GLU A 175 4.05 -17.50 3.36
CA GLU A 175 2.72 -18.04 3.10
C GLU A 175 2.48 -19.33 3.91
N PHE A 176 3.42 -20.29 3.86
CA PHE A 176 3.30 -21.51 4.69
C PHE A 176 3.41 -21.23 6.19
N ARG A 177 4.09 -20.15 6.60
CA ARG A 177 4.08 -19.68 8.00
C ARG A 177 2.68 -19.26 8.46
N ARG A 178 1.83 -18.75 7.56
CA ARG A 178 0.42 -18.46 7.91
C ARG A 178 -0.34 -19.75 8.20
N VAL A 179 -0.17 -20.79 7.38
CA VAL A 179 -0.79 -22.11 7.62
C VAL A 179 -0.34 -22.70 8.95
N VAL A 180 0.97 -22.68 9.23
CA VAL A 180 1.54 -23.15 10.50
C VAL A 180 1.01 -22.32 11.68
N ARG A 181 0.90 -20.99 11.52
CA ARG A 181 0.35 -20.14 12.58
C ARG A 181 -1.13 -20.44 12.85
N ASP A 182 -1.91 -20.60 11.79
CA ASP A 182 -3.35 -20.85 11.82
C ASP A 182 -3.66 -22.20 12.50
N THR A 183 -2.81 -23.20 12.29
CA THR A 183 -2.89 -24.49 12.98
C THR A 183 -2.36 -24.43 14.42
N ASP A 184 -1.12 -23.98 14.63
CA ASP A 184 -0.43 -24.06 15.93
C ASP A 184 -0.97 -23.05 16.97
N TYR A 185 -1.40 -21.84 16.55
CA TYR A 185 -1.86 -20.79 17.48
C TYR A 185 -3.38 -20.65 17.54
N PHE A 186 -4.07 -20.84 16.42
CA PHE A 186 -5.53 -20.67 16.36
C PHE A 186 -6.29 -22.00 16.45
N GLY A 187 -5.58 -23.13 16.41
CA GLY A 187 -6.18 -24.47 16.54
C GLY A 187 -7.05 -24.85 15.35
N TYR A 188 -6.86 -24.22 14.19
CA TYR A 188 -7.56 -24.62 12.98
C TYR A 188 -7.02 -25.95 12.46
N ASP A 189 -7.90 -26.74 11.83
CA ASP A 189 -7.46 -27.93 11.12
C ASP A 189 -6.64 -27.56 9.88
N GLN A 190 -5.84 -28.51 9.39
CA GLN A 190 -4.94 -28.29 8.26
C GLN A 190 -5.69 -27.86 6.99
N ILE A 191 -6.89 -28.40 6.74
CA ILE A 191 -7.67 -28.09 5.55
C ILE A 191 -8.21 -26.64 5.65
N THR A 192 -8.77 -26.26 6.80
CA THR A 192 -9.23 -24.88 7.05
C THR A 192 -8.08 -23.89 6.96
N ALA A 193 -6.90 -24.20 7.49
CA ALA A 193 -5.72 -23.34 7.38
C ALA A 193 -5.26 -23.16 5.91
N LEU A 194 -5.32 -24.22 5.10
CA LEU A 194 -5.02 -24.15 3.66
C LEU A 194 -6.10 -23.37 2.89
N ARG A 195 -7.38 -23.49 3.25
CA ARG A 195 -8.47 -22.67 2.68
C ARG A 195 -8.28 -21.18 3.01
N HIS A 196 -7.92 -20.85 4.24
CA HIS A 196 -7.55 -19.47 4.62
C HIS A 196 -6.34 -18.96 3.83
N LEU A 197 -5.36 -19.82 3.52
CA LEU A 197 -4.25 -19.44 2.66
C LEU A 197 -4.73 -19.10 1.24
N GLN A 198 -5.59 -19.92 0.65
CA GLN A 198 -6.16 -19.71 -0.70
C GLN A 198 -6.89 -18.36 -0.80
N GLU A 199 -7.61 -17.96 0.24
CA GLU A 199 -8.36 -16.69 0.27
C GLU A 199 -7.47 -15.46 0.43
N THR A 200 -6.27 -15.61 1.01
CA THR A 200 -5.42 -14.47 1.40
C THR A 200 -4.15 -14.32 0.59
N THR A 201 -3.73 -15.35 -0.15
CA THR A 201 -2.53 -15.30 -1.00
C THR A 201 -2.74 -14.37 -2.21
N PRO A 202 -1.74 -13.53 -2.55
CA PRO A 202 -1.78 -12.74 -3.79
C PRO A 202 -1.43 -13.57 -5.03
N SER A 203 -0.86 -14.77 -4.86
CA SER A 203 -0.38 -15.62 -5.96
C SER A 203 -1.46 -16.59 -6.44
N GLU A 204 -1.81 -16.48 -7.73
CA GLU A 204 -2.74 -17.41 -8.37
C GLU A 204 -2.21 -18.85 -8.39
N LYS A 205 -0.93 -19.02 -8.75
CA LYS A 205 -0.28 -20.34 -8.78
C LYS A 205 -0.28 -21.04 -7.42
N LEU A 206 -0.02 -20.30 -6.34
CA LEU A 206 -0.06 -20.87 -5.00
C LEU A 206 -1.50 -21.18 -4.58
N ARG A 207 -2.47 -20.36 -5.00
CA ARG A 207 -3.89 -20.61 -4.74
C ARG A 207 -4.36 -21.90 -5.41
N GLU A 208 -4.08 -22.06 -6.70
CA GLU A 208 -4.37 -23.29 -7.46
C GLU A 208 -3.70 -24.52 -6.82
N PHE A 209 -2.39 -24.45 -6.57
CA PHE A 209 -1.67 -25.54 -5.91
C PHE A 209 -2.29 -25.94 -4.56
N THR A 210 -2.66 -24.95 -3.74
CA THR A 210 -3.22 -25.21 -2.41
C THR A 210 -4.65 -25.79 -2.52
N GLN A 211 -5.42 -25.36 -3.51
CA GLN A 211 -6.75 -25.89 -3.80
C GLN A 211 -6.68 -27.36 -4.22
N ASP A 212 -5.77 -27.69 -5.14
CA ASP A 212 -5.56 -29.06 -5.59
C ASP A 212 -5.05 -29.95 -4.45
N LEU A 213 -4.10 -29.44 -3.65
CA LEU A 213 -3.60 -30.15 -2.47
C LEU A 213 -4.72 -30.47 -1.47
N VAL A 214 -5.61 -29.52 -1.19
CA VAL A 214 -6.78 -29.76 -0.31
C VAL A 214 -7.68 -30.84 -0.91
N SER A 215 -7.92 -30.83 -2.22
CA SER A 215 -8.75 -31.85 -2.88
C SER A 215 -8.16 -33.26 -2.77
N VAL A 216 -6.84 -33.40 -2.93
CA VAL A 216 -6.14 -34.69 -2.77
C VAL A 216 -6.22 -35.17 -1.32
N VAL A 217 -6.04 -34.27 -0.35
CA VAL A 217 -6.13 -34.62 1.08
C VAL A 217 -7.55 -35.02 1.47
N GLU A 218 -8.58 -34.29 1.03
CA GLU A 218 -9.99 -34.59 1.34
C GLU A 218 -10.47 -35.91 0.72
N SER A 219 -9.96 -36.26 -0.47
CA SER A 219 -10.28 -37.52 -1.14
C SER A 219 -9.51 -38.72 -0.60
N GLY A 220 -8.57 -38.51 0.33
CA GLY A 220 -7.66 -39.55 0.82
C GLY A 220 -6.69 -40.07 -0.25
N GLY A 221 -6.43 -39.27 -1.28
CA GLY A 221 -5.54 -39.61 -2.39
C GLY A 221 -4.06 -39.59 -2.00
N ASP A 222 -3.21 -40.02 -2.93
CA ASP A 222 -1.76 -40.00 -2.73
C ASP A 222 -1.19 -38.59 -2.90
N VAL A 223 -0.94 -37.94 -1.77
CA VAL A 223 -0.33 -36.61 -1.73
C VAL A 223 1.10 -36.61 -2.24
N THR A 224 1.84 -37.72 -2.11
CA THR A 224 3.23 -37.78 -2.58
C THR A 224 3.27 -37.83 -4.10
N GLY A 225 2.41 -38.65 -4.72
CA GLY A 225 2.24 -38.69 -6.18
C GLY A 225 1.69 -37.38 -6.77
N PHE A 226 0.95 -36.58 -6.02
CA PHE A 226 0.53 -35.24 -6.45
C PHE A 226 1.70 -34.22 -6.49
N LEU A 227 2.71 -34.39 -5.63
CA LEU A 227 3.82 -33.45 -5.50
C LEU A 227 4.98 -33.71 -6.49
N GLU A 228 4.94 -34.83 -7.23
CA GLU A 228 5.88 -35.19 -8.29
C GLU A 228 5.68 -34.33 -9.55
#